data_AF-A0AAP4V3A3-F1
#
_entry.id   AF-A0AAP4V3A3-F1
#
_cell.length_a   1.000
_cell.length_b   1.000
_cell.length_c   1.000
_cell.angle_alpha   90.00
_cell.angle_beta   90.00
_cell.angle_gamma   90.00
#
_symmetry.space_group_name_H-M   'P 1'
#
loop_
_entity.id
_entity.type
_entity.pdbx_description
1 polymer ?
#
loop_
_entity_poly.entity_id
_entity_poly.type
_entity_poly.pdbx_seq_one_letter_code
_entity_poly.pdbx_strand_id
1 'polypeptide(L)'
;MVTGIGIFTGLFKVGSFIAKFKWIVPICFLVYSLYLSWFKTSVYEELTHNLRKTWYFLLIFAMGIHFNAVGFNAKDWQDYLLYVSIFVFVDLAIFQTPRISKIWGTELTAIEKNNKDLTKTIEMGKARDANFSAVIRSMNPNYFKQVDMNTSAKYLNSLGSIMNLYANLCDYKIDVYQNNNPQVLMQQLTTQYGIKISQEQYDELNVEKGVLQPETNMVMVATSIVENIVIVVTSQKSIMLDNDISNVYDLAIIHSWLKK
;
A
#
# COMPACT_ATOMS: atom_id res chain seq x y z
N MET A 1 -70.43 -30.57 -16.87
CA MET A 1 -70.06 -29.94 -15.59
C MET A 1 -69.00 -30.80 -14.88
N VAL A 2 -67.81 -30.97 -15.47
CA VAL A 2 -66.69 -31.73 -14.88
C VAL A 2 -65.37 -31.20 -15.46
N THR A 3 -64.86 -30.06 -14.96
CA THR A 3 -63.52 -29.54 -15.32
C THR A 3 -62.84 -28.79 -14.17
N GLY A 4 -63.27 -28.99 -12.92
CA GLY A 4 -62.70 -28.29 -11.75
C GLY A 4 -61.71 -29.08 -10.90
N ILE A 5 -61.66 -30.41 -11.04
CA ILE A 5 -60.97 -31.29 -10.07
C ILE A 5 -59.52 -31.63 -10.48
N GLY A 6 -59.17 -31.50 -11.76
CA GLY A 6 -57.84 -31.85 -12.28
C GLY A 6 -56.73 -30.83 -11.98
N ILE A 7 -57.07 -29.54 -11.89
CA ILE A 7 -56.06 -28.46 -11.71
C ILE A 7 -55.62 -28.36 -10.23
N PHE A 8 -56.56 -28.54 -9.30
CA PHE A 8 -56.26 -28.53 -7.86
C PHE A 8 -55.44 -29.75 -7.42
N THR A 9 -55.66 -30.92 -8.03
CA THR A 9 -54.87 -32.13 -7.72
C THR A 9 -53.44 -32.05 -8.28
N GLY A 10 -53.21 -31.32 -9.38
CA GLY A 10 -51.87 -31.05 -9.92
C GLY A 10 -51.04 -30.14 -9.02
N LEU A 11 -51.60 -29.03 -8.54
CA LEU A 11 -50.94 -28.12 -7.59
C LEU A 11 -50.60 -28.80 -6.26
N PHE A 12 -51.48 -29.67 -5.75
CA PHE A 12 -51.22 -30.42 -4.52
C PHE A 12 -50.11 -31.47 -4.69
N LYS A 13 -50.03 -32.11 -5.87
CA LYS A 13 -48.93 -33.03 -6.22
C LYS A 13 -47.58 -32.31 -6.37
N VAL A 14 -47.58 -31.11 -6.95
CA VAL A 14 -46.36 -30.27 -7.05
C VAL A 14 -45.91 -29.81 -5.67
N GLY A 15 -46.83 -29.38 -4.80
CA GLY A 15 -46.52 -29.02 -3.40
C GLY A 15 -45.94 -30.17 -2.59
N SER A 16 -46.49 -31.39 -2.71
CA SER A 16 -45.98 -32.55 -1.98
C SER A 16 -44.63 -33.04 -2.52
N PHE A 17 -44.40 -32.92 -3.83
CA PHE A 17 -43.10 -33.21 -4.46
C PHE A 17 -42.03 -32.23 -3.99
N ILE A 18 -42.32 -30.93 -3.97
CA ILE A 18 -41.41 -29.88 -3.48
C ILE A 18 -41.08 -30.09 -1.99
N ALA A 19 -42.07 -30.44 -1.17
CA ALA A 19 -41.87 -30.73 0.25
C ALA A 19 -40.98 -31.98 0.49
N LYS A 20 -41.04 -32.97 -0.41
CA LYS A 20 -40.22 -34.20 -0.34
C LYS A 20 -38.78 -33.96 -0.78
N PHE A 21 -38.55 -33.08 -1.75
CA PHE A 21 -37.23 -32.82 -2.33
C PHE A 21 -36.61 -31.47 -1.92
N LYS A 22 -37.16 -30.79 -0.91
CA LYS A 22 -36.70 -29.48 -0.40
C LYS A 22 -35.21 -29.42 -0.07
N TRP A 23 -34.60 -30.53 0.32
CA TRP A 23 -33.18 -30.60 0.66
C TRP A 23 -32.25 -30.91 -0.52
N ILE A 24 -32.77 -31.38 -1.65
CA ILE A 24 -31.94 -31.69 -2.84
C ILE A 24 -31.34 -30.43 -3.42
N VAL A 25 -32.10 -29.33 -3.48
CA VAL A 25 -31.63 -28.08 -4.09
C VAL A 25 -30.42 -27.50 -3.35
N PRO A 26 -30.43 -27.35 -2.00
CA PRO A 26 -29.24 -27.00 -1.24
C PRO A 26 -28.05 -27.94 -1.46
N ILE A 27 -28.28 -29.26 -1.51
CA ILE A 27 -27.21 -30.25 -1.70
C ILE A 27 -26.57 -30.09 -3.08
N CYS A 28 -27.36 -29.96 -4.15
CA CYS A 28 -26.83 -29.72 -5.50
C CYS A 28 -26.07 -28.40 -5.59
N PHE A 29 -26.56 -27.35 -4.92
CA PHE A 29 -25.88 -26.06 -4.85
C PHE A 29 -24.52 -26.16 -4.13
N LEU A 30 -24.44 -26.96 -3.07
CA LEU A 30 -23.21 -27.23 -2.33
C LEU A 30 -22.19 -27.96 -3.21
N VAL A 31 -22.61 -29.01 -3.93
CA VAL A 31 -21.75 -29.75 -4.87
C VAL A 31 -21.24 -28.84 -5.99
N TYR A 32 -22.10 -27.98 -6.53
CA TYR A 32 -21.71 -26.99 -7.54
C TYR A 32 -20.70 -25.97 -6.97
N SER A 33 -20.91 -25.50 -5.74
CA SER A 33 -20.00 -24.58 -5.06
C SER A 33 -18.63 -25.21 -4.81
N LEU A 34 -18.58 -26.50 -4.43
CA LEU A 34 -17.33 -27.26 -4.31
C LEU A 34 -16.63 -27.45 -5.65
N TYR A 35 -17.39 -27.76 -6.71
CA TYR A 35 -16.85 -27.86 -8.06
C TYR A 35 -16.20 -26.54 -8.51
N LEU A 36 -16.87 -25.40 -8.30
CA LEU A 36 -16.29 -24.09 -8.60
C LEU A 36 -15.02 -23.82 -7.77
N SER A 37 -15.03 -24.19 -6.49
CA SER A 37 -13.87 -24.00 -5.60
C SER A 37 -12.62 -24.72 -6.12
N TRP A 38 -12.76 -25.96 -6.58
CA TRP A 38 -11.63 -26.79 -7.02
C TRP A 38 -11.18 -26.53 -8.46
N PHE A 39 -12.12 -26.29 -9.37
CA PHE A 39 -11.80 -26.21 -10.81
C PHE A 39 -11.75 -24.77 -11.36
N LYS A 40 -12.33 -23.79 -10.66
CA LYS A 40 -12.41 -22.39 -11.09
C LYS A 40 -12.24 -21.43 -9.91
N THR A 41 -11.11 -21.53 -9.21
CA THR A 41 -10.84 -20.81 -7.96
C THR A 41 -10.98 -19.28 -8.08
N SER A 42 -10.54 -18.66 -9.17
CA SER A 42 -10.69 -17.21 -9.39
C SER A 42 -12.17 -16.76 -9.45
N VAL A 43 -12.99 -17.52 -10.18
CA VAL A 43 -14.44 -17.28 -10.31
C VAL A 43 -15.16 -17.55 -8.99
N TYR A 44 -14.73 -18.57 -8.26
CA TYR A 44 -15.26 -18.89 -6.94
C TYR A 44 -15.03 -17.75 -5.95
N GLU A 45 -13.83 -17.18 -5.91
CA GLU A 45 -13.47 -16.07 -5.01
C GLU A 45 -14.28 -14.80 -5.28
N GLU A 46 -14.47 -14.45 -6.56
CA GLU A 46 -15.29 -13.30 -6.97
C GLU A 46 -16.77 -13.50 -6.60
N LEU A 47 -17.30 -14.71 -6.83
CA LEU A 47 -18.71 -15.03 -6.59
C LEU A 47 -19.01 -15.45 -5.15
N THR A 48 -18.01 -15.63 -4.28
CA THR A 48 -18.19 -16.18 -2.92
C THR A 48 -19.25 -15.42 -2.13
N HIS A 49 -19.27 -14.09 -2.22
CA HIS A 49 -20.27 -13.26 -1.52
C HIS A 49 -21.70 -13.56 -1.99
N ASN A 50 -21.88 -13.68 -3.31
CA ASN A 50 -23.18 -13.96 -3.91
C ASN A 50 -23.60 -15.41 -3.67
N LEU A 51 -22.66 -16.36 -3.68
CA LEU A 51 -22.92 -17.76 -3.33
C LEU A 51 -23.42 -17.90 -1.89
N ARG A 52 -22.82 -17.18 -0.94
CA ARG A 52 -23.27 -17.17 0.47
C ARG A 52 -24.67 -16.56 0.61
N LYS A 53 -24.96 -15.45 -0.05
CA LYS A 53 -26.32 -14.88 -0.07
C LYS A 53 -27.35 -15.88 -0.60
N THR A 54 -27.02 -16.58 -1.68
CA THR A 54 -27.87 -17.62 -2.26
C THR A 54 -28.01 -18.81 -1.30
N TRP A 55 -26.96 -19.21 -0.59
CA TRP A 55 -26.99 -20.27 0.42
C TRP A 55 -27.98 -19.97 1.56
N TYR A 56 -27.93 -18.76 2.12
CA TYR A 56 -28.86 -18.33 3.16
C TYR A 56 -30.28 -18.13 2.63
N PHE A 57 -30.43 -17.67 1.39
CA PHE A 57 -31.74 -17.61 0.75
C PHE A 57 -32.35 -19.00 0.61
N LEU A 58 -31.57 -20.01 0.18
CA LEU A 58 -32.02 -21.40 0.09
C LEU A 58 -32.40 -21.98 1.46
N LEU A 59 -31.70 -21.61 2.54
CA LEU A 59 -32.06 -21.99 3.91
C LEU A 59 -33.44 -21.46 4.29
N ILE A 60 -33.66 -20.15 4.13
CA ILE A 60 -34.93 -19.50 4.47
C ILE A 60 -36.07 -20.08 3.63
N PHE A 61 -35.81 -20.30 2.33
CA PHE A 61 -36.78 -20.87 1.41
C PHE A 61 -37.14 -22.32 1.76
N ALA A 62 -36.15 -23.16 2.07
CA ALA A 62 -36.36 -24.55 2.47
C ALA A 62 -37.10 -24.65 3.82
N MET A 63 -36.78 -23.77 4.77
CA MET A 63 -37.51 -23.64 6.04
C MET A 63 -38.96 -23.19 5.82
N GLY A 64 -39.20 -22.22 4.94
CA GLY A 64 -40.55 -21.77 4.58
C GLY A 64 -41.41 -22.90 4.00
N ILE A 65 -40.83 -23.72 3.11
CA ILE A 65 -41.50 -24.92 2.58
C ILE A 65 -41.74 -25.95 3.69
N HIS A 66 -40.77 -26.15 4.59
CA HIS A 66 -40.88 -27.10 5.68
C HIS A 66 -42.01 -26.72 6.65
N PHE A 67 -42.10 -25.46 7.06
CA PHE A 67 -43.16 -24.95 7.93
C PHE A 67 -44.53 -24.97 7.26
N ASN A 68 -44.62 -24.75 5.94
CA ASN A 68 -45.87 -24.88 5.21
C ASN A 68 -46.35 -26.34 5.17
N ALA A 69 -45.44 -27.31 5.04
CA ALA A 69 -45.78 -28.73 4.94
C ALA A 69 -46.11 -29.40 6.29
N VAL A 70 -45.38 -29.07 7.36
CA VAL A 70 -45.48 -29.75 8.68
C VAL A 70 -46.18 -28.87 9.73
N GLY A 71 -46.34 -27.57 9.46
CA GLY A 71 -46.72 -26.59 10.46
C GLY A 71 -45.52 -26.15 11.31
N PHE A 72 -45.68 -25.05 12.03
CA PHE A 72 -44.71 -24.59 13.02
C PHE A 72 -45.13 -25.04 14.41
N ASN A 73 -44.26 -25.78 15.10
CA ASN A 73 -44.48 -26.21 16.47
C ASN A 73 -43.28 -25.81 17.33
N ALA A 74 -43.54 -24.99 18.35
CA ALA A 74 -42.48 -24.48 19.23
C ALA A 74 -41.76 -25.57 20.03
N LYS A 75 -42.36 -26.76 20.17
CA LYS A 75 -41.72 -27.90 20.85
C LYS A 75 -40.57 -28.52 20.04
N ASP A 76 -40.56 -28.32 18.72
CA ASP A 76 -39.59 -28.91 17.80
C ASP A 76 -38.41 -27.95 17.51
N TRP A 77 -38.20 -26.96 18.38
CA TRP A 77 -37.18 -25.91 18.21
C TRP A 77 -35.76 -26.47 18.07
N GLN A 78 -35.49 -27.63 18.67
CA GLN A 78 -34.19 -28.31 18.59
C GLN A 78 -33.88 -28.76 17.17
N ASP A 79 -34.87 -29.29 16.45
CA ASP A 79 -34.72 -29.73 15.07
C ASP A 79 -34.49 -28.54 14.14
N TYR A 80 -35.21 -27.43 14.37
CA TYR A 80 -35.00 -26.20 13.61
C TYR A 80 -33.60 -25.62 13.83
N LEU A 81 -33.13 -25.62 15.07
CA LEU A 81 -31.79 -25.17 15.41
C LEU A 81 -30.71 -26.06 14.81
N LEU A 82 -30.93 -27.38 14.77
CA LEU A 82 -30.03 -28.33 14.12
C LEU A 82 -29.90 -28.02 12.61
N TYR A 83 -31.01 -27.78 11.91
CA TYR A 83 -30.98 -27.43 10.48
C TYR A 83 -30.21 -26.14 10.21
N VAL A 84 -30.46 -25.10 11.00
CA VAL A 84 -29.72 -23.83 10.88
C VAL A 84 -28.24 -24.04 11.17
N SER A 85 -27.91 -24.80 12.21
CA SER A 85 -26.53 -25.07 12.61
C SER A 85 -25.73 -25.79 11.52
N ILE A 86 -26.33 -26.77 10.83
CA ILE A 86 -25.71 -27.45 9.70
C ILE A 86 -25.36 -26.45 8.59
N PHE A 87 -26.28 -25.54 8.26
CA PHE A 87 -26.04 -24.53 7.22
C PHE A 87 -24.93 -23.55 7.57
N VAL A 88 -24.86 -23.12 8.84
CA VAL A 88 -23.79 -22.25 9.36
C VAL A 88 -22.46 -23.00 9.37
N PHE A 89 -22.44 -24.26 9.77
CA PHE A 89 -21.22 -25.06 9.79
C PHE A 89 -20.69 -25.31 8.38
N VAL A 90 -21.56 -25.60 7.42
CA VAL A 90 -21.21 -25.69 6.00
C VAL A 90 -20.67 -24.34 5.47
N ASP A 91 -21.28 -23.22 5.86
CA ASP A 91 -20.79 -21.89 5.51
C ASP A 91 -19.34 -21.67 5.98
N LEU A 92 -19.07 -22.00 7.24
CA LEU A 92 -17.75 -21.94 7.84
C LEU A 92 -16.76 -22.87 7.11
N ALA A 93 -17.14 -24.13 6.90
CA ALA A 93 -16.24 -25.15 6.36
C ALA A 93 -15.96 -25.01 4.86
N ILE A 94 -16.91 -24.54 4.05
CA ILE A 94 -16.77 -24.51 2.59
C ILE A 94 -16.49 -23.09 2.09
N PHE A 95 -17.24 -22.10 2.57
CA PHE A 95 -17.17 -20.73 2.04
C PHE A 95 -16.18 -19.85 2.80
N GLN A 96 -15.93 -20.14 4.09
CA GLN A 96 -14.96 -19.39 4.89
C GLN A 96 -13.58 -20.05 4.96
N THR A 97 -13.42 -21.37 4.80
CA THR A 97 -12.10 -22.03 4.79
C THR A 97 -11.11 -21.47 3.76
N PRO A 98 -11.49 -21.13 2.51
CA PRO A 98 -10.58 -20.45 1.57
C PRO A 98 -10.22 -19.03 2.01
N ARG A 99 -11.10 -18.36 2.78
CA ARG A 99 -10.81 -17.06 3.37
C ARG A 99 -9.93 -17.19 4.61
N ILE A 100 -10.06 -18.26 5.40
CA ILE A 100 -9.18 -18.55 6.54
C ILE A 100 -7.77 -18.88 6.03
N SER A 101 -7.64 -19.65 4.93
CA SER A 101 -6.33 -19.85 4.30
C SER A 101 -5.77 -18.59 3.63
N LYS A 102 -6.63 -17.65 3.16
CA LYS A 102 -6.20 -16.30 2.75
C LYS A 102 -5.89 -15.37 3.92
N ILE A 103 -6.56 -15.47 5.05
CA ILE A 103 -6.21 -14.75 6.28
C ILE A 103 -4.82 -15.24 6.74
N TRP A 104 -4.57 -16.55 6.72
CA TRP A 104 -3.27 -17.12 7.06
C TRP A 104 -2.20 -17.03 5.97
N GLY A 105 -2.55 -16.86 4.70
CA GLY A 105 -1.59 -16.84 3.58
C GLY A 105 -1.36 -15.46 2.98
N THR A 106 -2.39 -14.60 2.98
CA THR A 106 -2.36 -13.25 2.43
C THR A 106 -2.04 -12.20 3.50
N GLU A 107 -2.46 -12.37 4.77
CA GLU A 107 -1.96 -11.52 5.85
C GLU A 107 -0.57 -11.93 6.31
N LEU A 108 -0.18 -13.21 6.34
CA LEU A 108 1.23 -13.55 6.60
C LEU A 108 2.15 -13.05 5.49
N THR A 109 1.77 -13.16 4.21
CA THR A 109 2.60 -12.60 3.13
C THR A 109 2.57 -11.08 3.11
N ALA A 110 1.47 -10.42 3.47
CA ALA A 110 1.44 -8.97 3.62
C ALA A 110 2.22 -8.49 4.85
N ILE A 111 2.16 -9.19 5.99
CA ILE A 111 2.93 -8.92 7.20
C ILE A 111 4.41 -9.25 6.98
N GLU A 112 4.74 -10.33 6.28
CA GLU A 112 6.11 -10.70 5.93
C GLU A 112 6.67 -9.77 4.87
N LYS A 113 5.88 -9.35 3.88
CA LYS A 113 6.27 -8.32 2.92
C LYS A 113 6.44 -6.97 3.61
N ASN A 114 5.51 -6.55 4.46
CA ASN A 114 5.64 -5.32 5.23
C ASN A 114 6.82 -5.39 6.20
N ASN A 115 7.06 -6.52 6.88
CA ASN A 115 8.24 -6.71 7.72
C ASN A 115 9.52 -6.74 6.90
N LYS A 116 9.52 -7.33 5.71
CA LYS A 116 10.68 -7.35 4.81
C LYS A 116 10.96 -5.96 4.24
N ASP A 117 9.92 -5.22 3.88
CA ASP A 117 10.02 -3.84 3.40
C ASP A 117 10.44 -2.89 4.53
N LEU A 118 9.92 -3.07 5.74
CA LEU A 118 10.36 -2.36 6.95
C LEU A 118 11.80 -2.71 7.33
N THR A 119 12.15 -3.99 7.34
CA THR A 119 13.53 -4.47 7.63
C THR A 119 14.49 -3.91 6.58
N LYS A 120 14.11 -3.97 5.30
CA LYS A 120 14.88 -3.39 4.21
C LYS A 120 15.05 -1.88 4.38
N THR A 121 14.00 -1.14 4.74
CA THR A 121 14.08 0.30 5.01
C THR A 121 14.99 0.60 6.22
N ILE A 122 14.92 -0.20 7.28
CA ILE A 122 15.78 -0.07 8.46
C ILE A 122 17.24 -0.38 8.11
N GLU A 123 17.51 -1.45 7.37
CA GLU A 123 18.84 -1.81 6.90
C GLU A 123 19.42 -0.76 5.95
N MET A 124 18.59 -0.25 5.03
CA MET A 124 18.93 0.88 4.17
C MET A 124 19.27 2.12 5.01
N GLY A 125 18.42 2.49 5.97
CA GLY A 125 18.66 3.61 6.88
C GLY A 125 19.99 3.48 7.64
N LYS A 126 20.26 2.30 8.22
CA LYS A 126 21.54 2.00 8.89
C LYS A 126 22.74 2.10 7.94
N ALA A 127 22.59 1.62 6.70
CA ALA A 127 23.63 1.76 5.68
C ALA A 127 23.86 3.22 5.30
N ARG A 128 22.80 4.04 5.20
CA ARG A 128 22.89 5.49 4.96
C ARG A 128 23.61 6.21 6.11
N ASP A 129 23.28 5.89 7.36
CA ASP A 129 23.98 6.44 8.54
C ASP A 129 25.47 6.08 8.56
N ALA A 130 25.79 4.84 8.20
CA ALA A 130 27.17 4.39 8.08
C ALA A 130 27.92 5.14 6.97
N ASN A 131 27.27 5.35 5.82
CA ASN A 131 27.83 6.12 4.71
C ASN A 131 28.05 7.59 5.09
N PHE A 132 27.06 8.24 5.72
CA PHE A 132 27.21 9.60 6.23
C PHE A 132 28.37 9.69 7.21
N SER A 133 28.44 8.79 8.19
CA SER A 133 29.54 8.71 9.15
C SER A 133 30.89 8.52 8.48
N ALA A 134 30.97 7.72 7.42
CA ALA A 134 32.19 7.53 6.63
C ALA A 134 32.61 8.82 5.93
N VAL A 135 31.67 9.55 5.33
CA VAL A 135 31.93 10.87 4.73
C VAL A 135 32.48 11.84 5.77
N ILE A 136 31.81 11.98 6.94
CA ILE A 136 32.30 12.84 8.03
C ILE A 136 33.71 12.46 8.47
N ARG A 137 34.01 11.16 8.65
CA ARG A 137 35.35 10.70 9.03
C ARG A 137 36.41 10.98 7.96
N SER A 138 36.03 10.89 6.69
CA SER A 138 36.93 11.18 5.56
C SER A 138 37.19 12.67 5.37
N MET A 139 36.34 13.55 5.91
CA MET A 139 36.58 14.98 5.90
C MET A 139 37.77 15.30 6.80
N ASN A 140 38.95 15.44 6.20
CA ASN A 140 40.13 15.91 6.89
C ASN A 140 39.96 17.43 7.18
N PRO A 141 39.84 17.86 8.45
CA PRO A 141 39.64 19.28 8.78
C PRO A 141 40.78 20.18 8.29
N ASN A 142 41.98 19.62 8.09
CA ASN A 142 43.13 20.37 7.62
C ASN A 142 43.11 20.62 6.11
N TYR A 143 42.43 19.76 5.33
CA TYR A 143 42.23 19.97 3.89
C TYR A 143 41.33 21.19 3.65
N PHE A 144 40.21 21.29 4.38
CA PHE A 144 39.26 22.37 4.18
C PHE A 144 39.72 23.73 4.71
N LYS A 145 40.61 23.76 5.71
CA LYS A 145 41.28 25.01 6.13
C LYS A 145 42.16 25.64 5.04
N GLN A 146 42.55 24.86 4.03
CA GLN A 146 43.39 25.32 2.91
C GLN A 146 42.56 25.73 1.69
N VAL A 147 41.27 25.38 1.65
CA VAL A 147 40.38 25.76 0.54
C VAL A 147 39.89 27.18 0.78
N ASP A 148 40.27 28.09 -0.12
CA ASP A 148 39.76 29.46 -0.12
C ASP A 148 38.26 29.47 -0.49
N MET A 149 37.40 29.72 0.50
CA MET A 149 35.94 29.78 0.35
C MET A 149 35.40 31.22 0.33
N ASN A 150 36.24 32.21 0.02
CA ASN A 150 35.87 33.63 0.12
C ASN A 150 34.87 34.10 -0.94
N THR A 151 34.65 33.32 -2.01
CA THR A 151 33.64 33.63 -3.02
C THR A 151 32.54 32.59 -3.04
N SER A 152 31.32 33.01 -3.35
CA SER A 152 30.15 32.12 -3.42
C SER A 152 30.40 30.93 -4.35
N ALA A 153 30.98 31.16 -5.55
CA ALA A 153 31.33 30.08 -6.47
C ALA A 153 32.32 29.05 -5.89
N LYS A 154 33.34 29.49 -5.14
CA LYS A 154 34.29 28.58 -4.49
C LYS A 154 33.64 27.82 -3.33
N TYR A 155 32.77 28.47 -2.57
CA TYR A 155 31.99 27.82 -1.52
C TYR A 155 31.09 26.72 -2.11
N LEU A 156 30.31 27.01 -3.16
CA LEU A 156 29.45 26.05 -3.83
C LEU A 156 30.25 24.86 -4.38
N ASN A 157 31.41 25.11 -5.02
CA ASN A 157 32.27 24.04 -5.52
C ASN A 157 32.83 23.14 -4.40
N SER A 158 33.23 23.73 -3.28
CA SER A 158 33.70 22.98 -2.11
C SER A 158 32.57 22.14 -1.50
N LEU A 159 31.38 22.70 -1.36
CA LEU A 159 30.22 22.00 -0.83
C LEU A 159 29.80 20.85 -1.77
N GLY A 160 29.71 21.12 -3.06
CA GLY A 160 29.41 20.12 -4.09
C GLY A 160 30.41 18.97 -4.09
N SER A 161 31.69 19.23 -3.83
CA SER A 161 32.72 18.19 -3.73
C SER A 161 32.47 17.24 -2.56
N ILE A 162 32.06 17.75 -1.40
CA ILE A 162 31.69 16.93 -0.25
C ILE A 162 30.40 16.15 -0.52
N MET A 163 29.40 16.85 -1.06
CA MET A 163 28.11 16.23 -1.37
C MET A 163 28.25 15.11 -2.40
N ASN A 164 29.17 15.23 -3.35
CA ASN A 164 29.48 14.17 -4.30
C ASN A 164 30.08 12.91 -3.65
N LEU A 165 30.82 13.03 -2.54
CA LEU A 165 31.28 11.86 -1.79
C LEU A 165 30.10 11.07 -1.21
N TYR A 166 29.15 11.78 -0.60
CA TYR A 166 27.92 11.17 -0.10
C TYR A 166 27.06 10.62 -1.25
N ALA A 167 26.92 11.37 -2.34
CA ALA A 167 26.15 10.99 -3.51
C ALA A 167 26.66 9.68 -4.14
N ASN A 168 27.98 9.54 -4.29
CA ASN A 168 28.61 8.35 -4.84
C ASN A 168 28.42 7.10 -3.96
N LEU A 169 28.46 7.25 -2.63
CA LEU A 169 28.20 6.14 -1.71
C LEU A 169 26.73 5.72 -1.69
N CYS A 170 25.83 6.63 -2.04
CA CYS A 170 24.40 6.43 -1.95
C CYS A 170 23.66 6.23 -3.28
N ASP A 171 24.39 6.20 -4.41
CA ASP A 171 23.85 6.16 -5.78
C ASP A 171 22.91 7.34 -6.10
N TYR A 172 23.26 8.52 -5.58
CA TYR A 172 22.56 9.77 -5.84
C TYR A 172 23.35 10.65 -6.81
N LYS A 173 22.64 11.60 -7.40
CA LYS A 173 23.22 12.79 -8.01
C LYS A 173 22.84 13.98 -7.15
N ILE A 174 23.82 14.73 -6.67
CA ILE A 174 23.59 15.94 -5.86
C ILE A 174 24.19 17.13 -6.57
N ASP A 175 23.36 18.12 -6.87
CA ASP A 175 23.75 19.37 -7.51
C ASP A 175 23.41 20.54 -6.58
N VAL A 176 24.32 21.51 -6.43
CA VAL A 176 24.15 22.66 -5.52
C VAL A 176 24.03 23.94 -6.35
N TYR A 177 22.95 24.68 -6.15
CA TYR A 177 22.64 25.91 -6.87
C TYR A 177 22.58 27.12 -5.95
N GLN A 178 22.91 28.28 -6.50
CA GLN A 178 22.75 29.54 -5.81
C GLN A 178 21.30 30.03 -5.93
N ASN A 179 20.70 30.40 -4.81
CA ASN A 179 19.30 30.81 -4.72
C ASN A 179 19.16 32.34 -4.52
N ASN A 180 19.84 33.12 -5.37
CA ASN A 180 19.78 34.57 -5.29
C ASN A 180 18.76 35.20 -6.25
N ASN A 181 18.41 34.47 -7.32
CA ASN A 181 17.44 34.91 -8.30
C ASN A 181 16.50 33.73 -8.65
N PRO A 182 15.21 33.80 -8.25
CA PRO A 182 14.23 32.75 -8.51
C PRO A 182 14.15 32.37 -9.99
N GLN A 183 14.16 33.36 -10.88
CA GLN A 183 13.97 33.16 -12.32
C GLN A 183 15.13 32.37 -12.93
N VAL A 184 16.36 32.69 -12.50
CA VAL A 184 17.58 31.99 -12.95
C VAL A 184 17.58 30.55 -12.45
N LEU A 185 17.25 30.34 -11.17
CA LEU A 185 17.18 29.00 -10.59
C LEU A 185 16.11 28.15 -11.31
N MET A 186 14.90 28.66 -11.45
CA MET A 186 13.80 27.95 -12.12
C MET A 186 14.16 27.60 -13.57
N GLN A 187 14.85 28.48 -14.29
CA GLN A 187 15.34 28.21 -15.64
C GLN A 187 16.40 27.10 -15.67
N GLN A 188 17.35 27.12 -14.73
CA GLN A 188 18.38 26.08 -14.59
C GLN A 188 17.75 24.72 -14.28
N LEU A 189 16.79 24.68 -13.34
CA LEU A 189 16.07 23.46 -12.98
C LEU A 189 15.25 22.91 -14.16
N THR A 190 14.59 23.80 -14.91
CA THR A 190 13.85 23.41 -16.13
C THR A 190 14.78 22.84 -17.18
N THR A 191 15.96 23.45 -17.38
CA THR A 191 16.90 23.03 -18.43
C THR A 191 17.61 21.73 -18.08
N GLN A 192 18.00 21.54 -16.83
CA GLN A 192 18.77 20.38 -16.39
C GLN A 192 17.90 19.17 -16.08
N TYR A 193 16.70 19.37 -15.55
CA TYR A 193 15.83 18.29 -15.09
C TYR A 193 14.49 18.21 -15.83
N GLY A 194 14.14 19.20 -16.66
CA GLY A 194 12.85 19.23 -17.34
C GLY A 194 11.67 19.62 -16.44
N ILE A 195 11.93 20.07 -15.21
CA ILE A 195 10.90 20.34 -14.21
C ILE A 195 10.51 21.82 -14.23
N LYS A 196 9.20 22.10 -14.29
CA LYS A 196 8.64 23.44 -14.11
C LYS A 196 8.12 23.59 -12.69
N ILE A 197 8.79 24.42 -11.90
CA ILE A 197 8.36 24.79 -10.56
C ILE A 197 7.47 26.02 -10.67
N SER A 198 6.36 26.08 -9.92
CA SER A 198 5.52 27.29 -9.83
C SER A 198 6.12 28.32 -8.87
N GLN A 199 5.66 29.57 -8.92
CA GLN A 199 6.10 30.58 -7.95
C GLN A 199 5.72 30.18 -6.51
N GLU A 200 4.55 29.58 -6.32
CA GLU A 200 4.08 29.09 -5.02
C GLU A 200 4.99 27.99 -4.46
N GLN A 201 5.39 27.01 -5.28
CA GLN A 201 6.33 25.96 -4.87
C GLN A 201 7.73 26.51 -4.56
N TYR A 202 8.16 27.54 -5.28
CA TYR A 202 9.40 28.24 -4.96
C TYR A 202 9.30 28.97 -3.62
N ASP A 203 8.18 29.63 -3.35
CA ASP A 203 7.96 30.34 -2.09
C ASP A 203 7.94 29.37 -0.89
N GLU A 204 7.37 28.17 -1.04
CA GLU A 204 7.45 27.07 -0.07
C GLU A 204 8.89 26.59 0.16
N LEU A 205 9.67 26.45 -0.92
CA LEU A 205 11.07 26.06 -0.86
C LEU A 205 11.93 27.15 -0.21
N ASN A 206 11.62 28.43 -0.41
CA ASN A 206 12.41 29.57 0.06
C ASN A 206 12.18 29.93 1.54
N VAL A 207 11.44 29.11 2.28
CA VAL A 207 11.33 29.18 3.75
C VAL A 207 12.60 28.62 4.40
N GLU A 208 12.89 29.02 5.64
CA GLU A 208 14.01 28.46 6.41
C GLU A 208 13.87 26.92 6.52
N LYS A 209 14.85 26.18 5.97
CA LYS A 209 14.82 24.71 5.82
C LYS A 209 13.69 24.20 4.93
N GLY A 210 13.30 24.96 3.89
CA GLY A 210 12.31 24.52 2.93
C GLY A 210 12.73 23.23 2.22
N VAL A 211 11.80 22.28 2.13
CA VAL A 211 11.97 21.02 1.41
C VAL A 211 10.85 20.91 0.40
N LEU A 212 11.20 20.70 -0.86
CA LEU A 212 10.24 20.49 -1.95
C LEU A 212 10.53 19.16 -2.62
N GLN A 213 9.50 18.35 -2.82
CA GLN A 213 9.59 17.10 -3.56
C GLN A 213 8.77 17.22 -4.86
N PRO A 214 9.36 17.75 -5.94
CA PRO A 214 8.63 17.95 -7.20
C PRO A 214 8.34 16.62 -7.92
N GLU A 215 9.15 15.59 -7.69
CA GLU A 215 8.99 14.25 -8.26
C GLU A 215 9.34 13.16 -7.24
N THR A 216 8.86 11.94 -7.45
CA THR A 216 9.09 10.80 -6.53
C THR A 216 10.57 10.53 -6.25
N ASN A 217 11.45 10.78 -7.21
CA ASN A 217 12.89 10.48 -7.12
C ASN A 217 13.76 11.73 -6.94
N MET A 218 13.16 12.89 -6.65
CA MET A 218 13.89 14.15 -6.53
C MET A 218 13.42 14.93 -5.32
N VAL A 219 14.37 15.40 -4.52
CA VAL A 219 14.13 16.30 -3.40
C VAL A 219 15.01 17.52 -3.54
N MET A 220 14.44 18.69 -3.25
CA MET A 220 15.12 19.96 -3.18
C MET A 220 15.13 20.44 -1.74
N VAL A 221 16.31 20.84 -1.25
CA VAL A 221 16.49 21.35 0.11
C VAL A 221 17.09 22.75 0.00
N ALA A 222 16.36 23.77 0.46
CA ALA A 222 16.89 25.11 0.55
C ALA A 222 17.57 25.33 1.90
N THR A 223 18.69 26.05 1.87
CA THR A 223 19.40 26.45 3.08
C THR A 223 20.10 27.78 2.90
N SER A 224 20.11 28.58 3.96
CA SER A 224 20.67 29.93 4.00
C SER A 224 21.71 30.12 5.12
N ILE A 225 22.40 29.04 5.49
CA ILE A 225 23.37 29.05 6.62
C ILE A 225 24.53 30.03 6.37
N VAL A 226 25.11 29.98 5.17
CA VAL A 226 26.25 30.82 4.77
C VAL A 226 25.92 31.61 3.51
N GLU A 227 25.47 30.89 2.48
CA GLU A 227 25.01 31.42 1.21
C GLU A 227 23.57 30.93 1.04
N ASN A 228 22.71 31.70 0.37
CA ASN A 228 21.39 31.21 -0.01
C ASN A 228 21.54 30.20 -1.16
N ILE A 229 21.32 28.93 -0.88
CA ILE A 229 21.51 27.83 -1.82
C ILE A 229 20.32 26.88 -1.82
N VAL A 230 20.15 26.19 -2.95
CA VAL A 230 19.22 25.06 -3.11
C VAL A 230 20.04 23.85 -3.52
N ILE A 231 19.90 22.77 -2.74
CA ILE A 231 20.54 21.49 -3.00
C ILE A 231 19.50 20.59 -3.64
N VAL A 232 19.79 20.10 -4.84
CA VAL A 232 18.93 19.18 -5.57
C VAL A 232 19.54 17.78 -5.48
N VAL A 233 18.80 16.87 -4.88
CA VAL A 233 19.15 15.46 -4.78
C VAL A 233 18.26 14.72 -5.77
N THR A 234 18.86 13.92 -6.65
CA THR A 234 18.14 13.02 -7.56
C THR A 234 18.60 11.58 -7.34
N SER A 235 17.66 10.66 -7.19
CA SER A 235 17.95 9.24 -7.05
C SER A 235 17.83 8.53 -8.38
N GLN A 236 18.82 7.70 -8.70
CA GLN A 236 18.81 6.92 -9.94
C GLN A 236 18.07 5.59 -9.80
N LYS A 237 18.00 5.01 -8.60
CA LYS A 237 17.49 3.63 -8.39
C LYS A 237 16.82 3.37 -7.04
N SER A 238 16.99 4.25 -6.04
CA SER A 238 16.55 4.00 -4.66
C SER A 238 15.47 4.99 -4.22
N ILE A 239 14.58 4.56 -3.32
CA ILE A 239 13.62 5.45 -2.67
C ILE A 239 14.42 6.38 -1.74
N MET A 240 14.14 7.69 -1.79
CA MET A 240 14.72 8.63 -0.82
C MET A 240 14.02 8.48 0.54
N LEU A 241 14.80 8.41 1.60
CA LEU A 241 14.31 8.38 2.98
C LEU A 241 14.42 9.77 3.60
N ASP A 242 13.61 10.07 4.61
CA ASP A 242 13.67 11.36 5.34
C ASP A 242 15.05 11.62 5.96
N ASN A 243 15.76 10.55 6.31
CA ASN A 243 17.14 10.61 6.79
C ASN A 243 18.10 11.14 5.70
N ASP A 244 17.88 10.85 4.43
CA ASP A 244 18.74 11.37 3.35
C ASP A 244 18.64 12.89 3.24
N ILE A 245 17.43 13.43 3.43
CA ILE A 245 17.17 14.88 3.47
C ILE A 245 17.91 15.51 4.66
N SER A 246 17.81 14.88 5.82
CA SER A 246 18.48 15.32 7.05
C SER A 246 20.01 15.29 6.89
N ASN A 247 20.56 14.20 6.37
CA ASN A 247 22.00 14.03 6.12
C ASN A 247 22.54 15.07 5.14
N VAL A 248 21.81 15.37 4.06
CA VAL A 248 22.23 16.40 3.09
C VAL A 248 22.23 17.79 3.73
N TYR A 249 21.23 18.10 4.54
CA TYR A 249 21.19 19.35 5.30
C TYR A 249 22.32 19.44 6.33
N ASP A 250 22.58 18.37 7.08
CA ASP A 250 23.63 18.29 8.08
C ASP A 250 25.03 18.38 7.46
N LEU A 251 25.24 17.82 6.27
CA LEU A 251 26.49 18.02 5.51
C LEU A 251 26.71 19.49 5.17
N ALA A 252 25.66 20.24 4.81
CA ALA A 252 25.77 21.67 4.55
C ALA A 252 26.10 22.45 5.83
N ILE A 253 25.52 22.08 6.98
CA ILE A 253 25.89 22.66 8.29
C ILE A 253 27.34 22.36 8.63
N ILE A 254 27.76 21.10 8.57
CA ILE A 254 29.12 20.71 8.95
C ILE A 254 30.13 21.39 8.03
N HIS A 255 29.83 21.50 6.73
CA HIS A 255 30.66 22.26 5.80
C HIS A 255 30.75 23.74 6.15
N SER A 256 29.65 24.36 6.61
CA SER A 256 29.65 25.77 7.02
C SER A 256 30.63 26.06 8.15
N TRP A 257 30.85 25.12 9.09
CA TRP A 257 31.81 25.29 10.19
C TRP A 257 33.26 25.40 9.72
N LEU A 258 33.55 25.00 8.49
CA LEU A 258 34.87 25.08 7.88
C LEU A 258 35.14 26.47 7.28
N LYS A 259 34.10 27.27 7.04
CA LYS A 259 34.23 28.67 6.64
C LYS A 259 34.42 29.52 7.90
N LYS A 260 35.56 30.23 7.96
CA LYS A 260 35.87 31.18 9.03
C LYS A 260 35.33 32.56 8.73
#